data_AF-A0A843VGX0-F1
#
_entry.id   AF-A0A843VGX0-F1
#
_cell.length_a   1.000
_cell.length_b   1.000
_cell.length_c   1.000
_cell.angle_alpha   90.00
_cell.angle_beta   90.00
_cell.angle_gamma   90.00
#
_symmetry.space_group_name_H-M   'P 1'
#
loop_
_entity.id
_entity.type
_entity.pdbx_description
1 polymer ?
#
loop_
_entity_poly.entity_id
_entity_poly.type
_entity_poly.pdbx_seq_one_letter_code
_entity_poly.pdbx_strand_id
1 'polypeptide(L)'
;VTMPRDALHYGDVEHRELHNAYGYYFHMASSNGLIKRGDGKDRPFVLSRAFFAGTQRYGAVWTGDNSADWDHLRASVPMVLTLGLTGLAFSGKFNAGADVGGFFGNPEPELLLRWYQLGAYYPFFRAHAHHDTKRREPWLFG
;
A
#
# COMPACT_ATOMS: atom_id res chain seq x y z
N VAL A 1 -9.74 7.80 -12.78
CA VAL A 1 -11.13 7.59 -12.32
C VAL A 1 -11.26 8.08 -10.89
N THR A 2 -11.92 9.21 -10.66
CA THR A 2 -12.10 9.79 -9.32
C THR A 2 -13.36 10.69 -9.27
N MET A 3 -13.68 11.25 -8.10
CA MET A 3 -14.85 12.10 -7.90
C MET A 3 -14.78 13.40 -8.71
N PRO A 4 -15.94 13.99 -9.08
CA PRO A 4 -16.03 15.33 -9.65
C PRO A 4 -15.39 16.40 -8.75
N ARG A 5 -14.80 17.44 -9.35
CA ARG A 5 -14.05 18.49 -8.64
C ARG A 5 -14.93 19.41 -7.80
N ASP A 6 -16.18 19.57 -8.22
CA ASP A 6 -17.23 20.43 -7.67
C ASP A 6 -18.14 19.71 -6.66
N ALA A 7 -17.90 18.42 -6.41
CA ALA A 7 -18.57 17.72 -5.33
C ALA A 7 -18.23 18.38 -3.98
N LEU A 8 -19.23 18.61 -3.14
CA LEU A 8 -19.07 19.28 -1.85
C LEU A 8 -18.81 18.27 -0.72
N HIS A 9 -17.80 18.55 0.10
CA HIS A 9 -17.53 17.86 1.37
C HIS A 9 -18.14 18.63 2.55
N TYR A 10 -17.94 18.12 3.76
CA TYR A 10 -18.31 18.82 5.00
C TYR A 10 -17.77 20.25 5.02
N GLY A 11 -18.63 21.21 5.39
CA GLY A 11 -18.27 22.63 5.44
C GLY A 11 -18.28 23.32 4.07
N ASP A 12 -19.02 22.78 3.09
CA ASP A 12 -19.16 23.33 1.73
C ASP A 12 -17.83 23.49 0.98
N VAL A 13 -16.85 22.65 1.32
CA VAL A 13 -15.53 22.62 0.66
C VAL A 13 -15.59 21.76 -0.60
N GLU A 14 -15.18 22.30 -1.74
CA GLU A 14 -15.13 21.54 -2.99
C GLU A 14 -14.07 20.43 -2.96
N HIS A 15 -14.36 19.31 -3.63
CA HIS A 15 -13.47 18.16 -3.70
C HIS A 15 -12.09 18.49 -4.24
N ARG A 16 -11.96 19.49 -5.13
CA ARG A 16 -10.65 19.92 -5.66
C ARG A 16 -9.67 20.38 -4.58
N GLU A 17 -10.16 20.87 -3.44
CA GLU A 17 -9.31 21.38 -2.36
C GLU A 17 -8.81 20.24 -1.45
N LEU A 18 -9.58 19.16 -1.33
CA LEU A 18 -9.33 18.07 -0.38
C LEU A 18 -8.96 16.74 -1.02
N HIS A 19 -8.99 16.65 -2.36
CA HIS A 19 -8.82 15.41 -3.13
C HIS A 19 -7.69 14.51 -2.60
N ASN A 20 -6.48 15.07 -2.46
CA ASN A 20 -5.30 14.31 -2.01
C ASN A 20 -5.36 13.92 -0.51
N ALA A 21 -6.07 14.70 0.32
CA ALA A 21 -6.21 14.43 1.75
C ALA A 21 -7.33 13.43 2.06
N TYR A 22 -8.25 13.17 1.12
CA TYR A 22 -9.38 12.26 1.33
C TYR A 22 -8.93 10.86 1.80
N GLY A 23 -7.94 10.27 1.10
CA GLY A 23 -7.38 8.97 1.47
C GLY A 23 -6.72 8.95 2.84
N TYR A 24 -6.07 10.05 3.23
CA TYR A 24 -5.48 10.23 4.55
C TYR A 24 -6.55 10.19 5.66
N TYR A 25 -7.66 10.92 5.49
CA TYR A 25 -8.72 10.95 6.49
C TYR A 25 -9.44 9.61 6.63
N PHE A 26 -9.64 8.89 5.52
CA PHE A 26 -10.20 7.55 5.54
C PHE A 26 -9.29 6.57 6.31
N HIS A 27 -7.99 6.57 6.02
CA HIS A 27 -7.02 5.73 6.72
C HIS A 27 -6.95 6.05 8.22
N MET A 28 -6.95 7.33 8.58
CA MET A 28 -7.00 7.81 9.96
C MET A 28 -8.26 7.30 10.68
N ALA A 29 -9.44 7.45 10.06
CA ALA A 29 -10.69 7.01 10.66
C ALA A 29 -10.71 5.50 10.94
N SER A 30 -10.25 4.69 9.98
CA SER A 30 -10.14 3.23 10.16
C SER A 30 -9.16 2.85 11.27
N SER A 31 -7.99 3.50 11.32
CA SER A 31 -6.96 3.26 12.35
C SER A 31 -7.49 3.60 13.75
N ASN A 32 -8.16 4.74 13.90
CA ASN A 32 -8.81 5.17 15.15
C ASN A 32 -9.96 4.23 15.55
N GLY A 33 -10.70 3.69 14.59
CA GLY A 33 -11.75 2.70 14.84
C GLY A 33 -11.21 1.42 15.49
N LEU A 34 -10.06 0.92 15.01
CA LEU A 34 -9.40 -0.24 15.60
C LEU A 34 -8.89 0.04 17.02
N ILE A 35 -8.30 1.22 17.26
CA ILE A 35 -7.89 1.67 18.59
C ILE A 35 -9.10 1.69 19.53
N LYS A 36 -10.23 2.27 19.09
CA LYS A 36 -11.45 2.36 19.88
C LYS A 36 -12.01 0.98 20.22
N ARG A 37 -12.01 0.04 19.27
CA ARG A 37 -12.47 -1.34 19.51
C ARG A 37 -11.60 -2.07 20.55
N GLY A 38 -10.30 -1.80 20.57
CA GLY A 38 -9.36 -2.39 21.52
C GLY A 38 -9.22 -1.60 22.84
N ASP A 39 -10.13 -0.67 23.15
CA ASP A 39 -10.05 0.22 24.32
C ASP A 39 -8.69 0.92 24.47
N GLY A 40 -8.05 1.26 23.35
CA GLY A 40 -6.72 1.89 23.33
C GLY A 40 -5.54 0.96 23.62
N LYS A 41 -5.77 -0.33 23.85
CA LYS A 41 -4.72 -1.30 24.23
C LYS A 41 -4.03 -1.90 23.02
N ASP A 42 -4.75 -2.04 21.91
CA ASP A 42 -4.25 -2.67 20.69
C ASP A 42 -3.69 -1.63 19.71
N ARG A 43 -2.51 -1.92 19.14
CA ARG A 43 -1.96 -1.12 18.05
C ARG A 43 -2.69 -1.47 16.75
N PRO A 44 -3.18 -0.48 15.99
CA PRO A 44 -3.90 -0.74 14.75
C PRO A 44 -2.96 -1.17 13.63
N PHE A 45 -3.45 -2.08 12.78
CA PHE A 45 -2.85 -2.38 11.49
C PHE A 45 -3.89 -2.10 10.40
N VAL A 46 -3.66 -1.05 9.61
CA VAL A 46 -4.48 -0.68 8.46
C VAL A 46 -3.55 -0.37 7.30
N LEU A 47 -3.78 -1.00 6.16
CA LEU A 47 -3.07 -0.76 4.91
C LEU A 47 -3.92 0.17 4.02
N SER A 48 -3.34 1.25 3.50
CA SER A 48 -4.02 2.17 2.58
C SER A 48 -3.30 2.30 1.24
N ARG A 49 -4.07 2.50 0.17
CA ARG A 49 -3.55 2.78 -1.18
C ARG A 49 -3.29 4.28 -1.36
N ALA A 50 -4.26 5.10 -0.99
CA ALA A 50 -4.16 6.56 -1.07
C ALA A 50 -3.59 7.12 0.25
N PHE A 51 -2.74 8.13 0.15
CA PHE A 51 -2.06 8.73 1.29
C PHE A 51 -1.71 10.20 1.03
N PHE A 52 -1.40 10.92 2.11
CA PHE A 52 -0.93 12.30 2.07
C PHE A 52 0.12 12.53 3.17
N ALA A 53 0.69 13.73 3.26
CA ALA A 53 1.62 14.08 4.31
C ALA A 53 1.01 13.82 5.71
N GLY A 54 1.66 12.98 6.51
CA GLY A 54 1.17 12.58 7.84
C GLY A 54 0.57 11.17 7.92
N THR A 55 0.34 10.49 6.79
CA THR A 55 -0.21 9.12 6.77
C THR A 55 0.60 8.12 7.59
N GLN A 56 1.92 8.33 7.75
CA GLN A 56 2.79 7.44 8.54
C GLN A 56 2.34 7.21 9.99
N ARG A 57 1.46 8.07 10.53
CA ARG A 57 0.88 7.91 11.87
C ARG A 57 -0.15 6.78 11.96
N TYR A 58 -0.78 6.40 10.85
CA TYR A 58 -2.01 5.59 10.85
C TYR A 58 -1.85 4.16 10.35
N GLY A 59 -0.77 3.85 9.61
CA GLY A 59 -0.45 2.48 9.20
C GLY A 59 0.33 2.43 7.89
N ALA A 60 0.36 1.24 7.28
CA ALA A 60 1.13 0.96 6.10
C ALA A 60 0.50 1.51 4.81
N VAL A 61 1.34 1.67 3.79
CA VAL A 61 0.92 1.91 2.40
C VAL A 61 1.57 0.90 1.46
N TRP A 62 1.04 0.75 0.25
CA TRP A 62 1.69 0.01 -0.83
C TRP A 62 1.56 0.76 -2.16
N THR A 63 2.38 0.38 -3.13
CA THR A 63 2.52 1.07 -4.43
C THR A 63 1.35 0.86 -5.40
N GLY A 64 0.30 0.16 -4.98
CA GLY A 64 -0.89 -0.09 -5.80
C GLY A 64 -0.70 -1.28 -6.75
N ASP A 65 -1.43 -1.22 -7.86
CA ASP A 65 -1.66 -2.33 -8.77
C ASP A 65 -0.51 -2.40 -9.80
N ASN A 66 0.59 -3.07 -9.45
CA ASN A 66 1.77 -3.26 -10.32
C ASN A 66 1.65 -4.50 -11.24
N SER A 67 2.59 -4.69 -12.17
CA SER A 67 2.58 -5.83 -13.10
C SER A 67 3.65 -6.87 -12.78
N ALA A 68 3.40 -8.12 -13.15
CA ALA A 68 4.27 -9.28 -12.97
C ALA A 68 5.39 -9.31 -14.02
N ASP A 69 6.25 -8.29 -14.04
CA ASP A 69 7.41 -8.18 -14.91
C ASP A 69 8.65 -7.64 -14.18
N TRP A 70 9.82 -7.77 -14.82
CA TRP A 70 11.10 -7.36 -14.25
C TRP A 70 11.25 -5.85 -14.07
N ASP A 71 10.57 -5.05 -14.89
CA ASP A 71 10.65 -3.60 -14.82
C ASP A 71 9.90 -3.07 -13.59
N HIS A 72 8.74 -3.65 -13.27
CA HIS A 72 8.00 -3.36 -12.04
C HIS A 72 8.70 -3.88 -10.79
N LEU A 73 9.38 -5.03 -10.87
CA LEU A 73 10.28 -5.49 -9.80
C LEU A 73 11.40 -4.47 -9.55
N ARG A 74 12.02 -3.94 -10.61
CA ARG A 74 13.08 -2.94 -10.50
C ARG A 74 12.55 -1.60 -9.99
N ALA A 75 11.39 -1.17 -10.46
CA ALA A 75 10.76 0.11 -10.12
C ALA A 75 10.29 0.17 -8.67
N SER A 76 9.97 -0.97 -8.04
CA SER A 76 9.56 -1.01 -6.64
C SER A 76 10.62 -0.44 -5.70
N VAL A 77 11.91 -0.65 -5.98
CA VAL A 77 13.02 -0.20 -5.14
C VAL A 77 13.07 1.32 -5.00
N PRO A 78 13.21 2.12 -6.08
CA PRO A 78 13.20 3.57 -5.96
C PRO A 78 11.87 4.11 -5.43
N MET A 79 10.73 3.47 -5.71
CA MET A 79 9.44 3.88 -5.16
C MET A 79 9.41 3.73 -3.62
N VAL A 80 9.76 2.55 -3.11
CA VAL A 80 9.78 2.29 -1.65
C VAL A 80 10.79 3.19 -0.94
N LEU A 81 11.98 3.38 -1.52
CA LEU A 81 12.99 4.30 -0.96
C LEU A 81 12.51 5.75 -0.95
N THR A 82 11.85 6.22 -2.01
CA THR A 82 11.31 7.60 -2.09
C THR A 82 10.25 7.83 -1.02
N LEU A 83 9.31 6.88 -0.85
CA LEU A 83 8.31 6.95 0.22
C LEU A 83 9.01 7.04 1.58
N GLY A 84 10.06 6.23 1.78
CA GLY A 84 10.93 6.32 2.94
C GLY A 84 11.46 7.74 3.19
N LEU A 85 12.15 8.33 2.21
CA LEU A 85 12.71 9.68 2.31
C LEU A 85 11.66 10.76 2.64
N THR A 86 10.41 10.59 2.19
CA THR A 86 9.30 11.54 2.43
C THR A 86 8.58 11.36 3.76
N GLY A 87 9.15 10.60 4.71
CA GLY A 87 8.58 10.45 6.05
C GLY A 87 7.54 9.33 6.17
N LEU A 88 7.33 8.55 5.11
CA LEU A 88 6.82 7.18 5.24
C LEU A 88 7.96 6.21 5.60
N ALA A 89 9.16 6.70 5.99
CA ALA A 89 10.19 5.90 6.66
C ALA A 89 9.99 5.86 8.18
N PHE A 90 9.95 4.63 8.68
CA PHE A 90 10.48 4.13 9.95
C PHE A 90 10.54 5.05 11.19
N SER A 91 9.45 5.06 11.96
CA SER A 91 9.52 5.07 13.44
C SER A 91 8.30 4.35 14.03
N GLY A 92 8.35 3.01 14.05
CA GLY A 92 7.44 2.19 14.87
C GLY A 92 6.13 1.69 14.24
N LYS A 93 5.85 1.96 12.96
CA LYS A 93 4.73 1.36 12.19
C LYS A 93 5.20 0.96 10.77
N PHE A 94 4.77 -0.22 10.30
CA PHE A 94 5.14 -0.86 9.03
C PHE A 94 4.94 0.07 7.83
N ASN A 95 5.92 0.41 6.99
CA ASN A 95 5.67 1.39 5.93
C ASN A 95 6.35 1.14 4.57
N ALA A 96 5.50 1.10 3.54
CA ALA A 96 5.74 0.96 2.11
C ALA A 96 6.25 -0.41 1.64
N GLY A 97 5.63 -0.90 0.57
CA GLY A 97 5.97 -2.13 -0.12
C GLY A 97 5.31 -2.18 -1.49
N ALA A 98 5.66 -3.20 -2.27
CA ALA A 98 5.01 -3.52 -3.53
C ALA A 98 4.50 -4.97 -3.49
N ASP A 99 3.49 -5.26 -4.29
CA ASP A 99 2.93 -6.62 -4.32
C ASP A 99 3.95 -7.60 -4.90
N VAL A 100 4.31 -8.60 -4.08
CA VAL A 100 5.28 -9.62 -4.46
C VAL A 100 4.71 -10.54 -5.53
N GLY A 101 5.46 -10.67 -6.62
CA GLY A 101 5.07 -11.34 -7.85
C GLY A 101 4.23 -10.48 -8.81
N GLY A 102 3.95 -9.21 -8.48
CA GLY A 102 3.20 -8.26 -9.30
C GLY A 102 1.69 -8.51 -9.28
N PHE A 103 0.85 -7.48 -9.19
CA PHE A 103 -0.60 -7.65 -9.09
C PHE A 103 -1.21 -8.23 -10.37
N PHE A 104 -0.92 -7.63 -11.54
CA PHE A 104 -1.40 -8.10 -12.84
C PHE A 104 -0.45 -9.09 -13.50
N GLY A 105 -1.00 -10.08 -14.20
CA GLY A 105 -0.22 -11.06 -14.95
C GLY A 105 0.27 -12.25 -14.11
N ASN A 106 0.97 -13.18 -14.76
CA ASN A 106 1.48 -14.39 -14.13
C ASN A 106 3.01 -14.38 -14.21
N PRO A 107 3.72 -14.20 -13.08
CA PRO A 107 5.18 -14.19 -13.10
C PRO A 107 5.70 -15.60 -13.40
N GLU A 108 6.76 -15.67 -14.19
CA GLU A 108 7.57 -16.90 -14.32
C GLU A 108 8.17 -17.27 -12.95
N PRO A 109 8.46 -18.56 -12.68
CA PRO A 109 8.99 -19.02 -11.39
C PRO A 109 10.22 -18.24 -10.90
N GLU A 110 11.15 -17.92 -11.80
CA GLU A 110 12.35 -17.15 -11.45
C GLU A 110 11.99 -15.73 -11.00
N LEU A 111 11.10 -15.04 -11.72
CA LEU A 111 10.67 -13.70 -11.36
C LEU A 111 10.00 -13.71 -9.98
N LEU A 112 9.12 -14.68 -9.72
CA LEU A 112 8.48 -14.80 -8.42
C LEU A 112 9.52 -15.04 -7.30
N LEU A 113 10.48 -15.94 -7.51
CA LEU A 113 11.57 -16.19 -6.55
C LEU A 113 12.37 -14.91 -6.26
N ARG A 114 12.79 -14.18 -7.30
CA ARG A 114 13.53 -12.91 -7.14
C ARG A 114 12.70 -11.86 -6.43
N TRP A 115 11.40 -11.81 -6.69
CA TRP A 115 10.51 -10.90 -5.99
C TRP A 115 10.35 -11.27 -4.52
N TYR A 116 10.29 -12.55 -4.16
CA TYR A 116 10.32 -12.96 -2.75
C TYR A 116 11.63 -12.56 -2.06
N GLN A 117 12.77 -12.75 -2.73
CA GLN A 117 14.08 -12.33 -2.21
C GLN A 117 14.13 -10.82 -1.95
N LEU A 118 13.65 -10.00 -2.89
CA LEU A 118 13.60 -8.54 -2.71
C LEU A 118 12.53 -8.13 -1.68
N GLY A 119 11.35 -8.73 -1.74
CA GLY A 119 10.20 -8.41 -0.92
C GLY A 119 10.41 -8.70 0.57
N ALA A 120 11.26 -9.67 0.89
CA ALA A 120 11.71 -9.92 2.26
C ALA A 120 12.44 -8.72 2.89
N TYR A 121 12.94 -7.77 2.08
CA TYR A 121 13.54 -6.52 2.52
C TYR A 121 12.59 -5.31 2.45
N TYR A 122 11.33 -5.47 2.01
CA TYR A 122 10.34 -4.40 2.11
C TYR A 122 9.89 -4.24 3.56
N PRO A 123 9.73 -3.00 4.07
CA PRO A 123 9.15 -2.79 5.39
C PRO A 123 7.69 -3.27 5.50
N PHE A 124 6.93 -3.24 4.40
CA PHE A 124 5.65 -3.93 4.27
C PHE A 124 5.76 -5.05 3.21
N PHE A 125 5.70 -6.30 3.66
CA PHE A 125 5.87 -7.47 2.80
C PHE A 125 4.55 -8.22 2.62
N ARG A 126 4.03 -8.23 1.38
CA ARG A 126 2.80 -8.92 0.99
C ARG A 126 2.93 -9.51 -0.41
N ALA A 127 2.53 -10.77 -0.59
CA ALA A 127 2.22 -11.34 -1.90
C ALA A 127 0.74 -11.13 -2.20
N HIS A 128 0.42 -10.57 -3.36
CA HIS A 128 -0.96 -10.30 -3.80
C HIS A 128 -1.08 -10.44 -5.31
N ALA A 129 -2.30 -10.73 -5.78
CA ALA A 129 -2.56 -11.12 -7.15
C ALA A 129 -3.96 -10.68 -7.60
N HIS A 130 -4.09 -10.30 -8.88
CA HIS A 130 -5.37 -9.99 -9.51
C HIS A 130 -6.22 -11.25 -9.70
N HIS A 131 -7.56 -11.08 -9.74
CA HIS A 131 -8.51 -12.20 -9.77
C HIS A 131 -8.36 -13.13 -10.98
N ASP A 132 -7.90 -12.62 -12.13
CA ASP A 132 -7.66 -13.41 -13.35
C ASP A 132 -6.32 -14.17 -13.37
N THR A 133 -5.51 -14.06 -12.31
CA THR A 133 -4.19 -14.71 -12.27
C THR A 133 -4.29 -16.15 -11.77
N LYS A 134 -3.31 -16.98 -12.16
CA LYS A 134 -3.17 -18.33 -11.62
C LYS A 134 -2.80 -18.25 -10.14
N ARG A 135 -3.23 -19.27 -9.39
CA ARG A 135 -2.78 -19.49 -8.01
C ARG A 135 -1.26 -19.57 -7.98
N ARG A 136 -0.67 -18.84 -7.05
CA ARG A 136 0.79 -18.72 -6.91
C ARG A 136 1.24 -18.61 -5.47
N GLU A 137 0.55 -19.30 -4.57
CA GLU A 137 1.11 -19.59 -3.26
C GLU A 137 2.48 -20.28 -3.42
N PRO A 138 3.48 -19.95 -2.58
CA PRO A 138 4.88 -20.27 -2.88
C PRO A 138 5.17 -21.77 -2.95
N TRP A 139 4.38 -22.63 -2.29
CA TRP A 139 4.51 -24.09 -2.36
C TRP A 139 3.98 -24.71 -3.67
N LEU A 140 3.35 -23.93 -4.55
CA LEU A 140 2.88 -24.40 -5.86
C LEU A 140 3.99 -24.41 -6.92
N PHE A 141 5.13 -23.78 -6.63
CA PHE A 141 6.29 -23.75 -7.52
C PHE A 141 7.29 -24.82 -7.05
N GLY A 142 7.40 -25.89 -7.83
CA GLY A 142 8.25 -27.05 -7.55
C GLY A 142 8.31 -27.96 -8.76
#